data_AF-A0A535M4P8-F1
#
_entry.id   AF-A0A535M4P8-F1
#
_cell.length_a   1.000
_cell.length_b   1.000
_cell.length_c   1.000
_cell.angle_alpha   90.00
_cell.angle_beta   90.00
_cell.angle_gamma   90.00
#
_symmetry.space_group_name_H-M   'P 1'
#
loop_
_entity.id
_entity.type
_entity.pdbx_description
1 polymer ?
#
loop_
_entity_poly.entity_id
_entity_poly.type
_entity_poly.pdbx_seq_one_letter_code
_entity_poly.pdbx_strand_id
1 'polypeptide(L)' 'MFYIRTWRSISLKTVVTGGAGFIGSHLCTRLLDEGHSVLCIDNLLTGSER' A
#
# COMPACT_ATOMS: atom_id res chain seq x y z
N MET A 1 -0.34 34.81 -2.11
CA MET A 1 -0.68 34.02 -3.31
C MET A 1 -0.41 32.56 -3.01
N PHE A 2 -1.43 31.79 -2.61
CA PHE A 2 -1.29 30.38 -2.24
C PHE A 2 -1.62 29.50 -3.46
N TYR A 3 -0.67 28.66 -3.90
CA TYR A 3 -0.86 27.74 -5.01
C TYR A 3 -1.49 26.45 -4.45
N ILE A 4 -2.81 26.30 -4.60
CA ILE A 4 -3.53 25.07 -4.27
C ILE A 4 -3.20 24.04 -5.36
N ARG A 5 -2.24 23.16 -5.08
CA ARG A 5 -1.91 22.01 -5.93
C ARG A 5 -3.01 20.97 -5.73
N THR A 6 -3.94 20.88 -6.66
CA THR A 6 -5.00 19.87 -6.68
C THR A 6 -4.35 18.51 -6.94
N TRP A 7 -4.11 17.74 -5.89
CA TRP A 7 -3.66 16.35 -6.02
C TRP A 7 -4.76 15.59 -6.77
N ARG A 8 -4.53 15.29 -8.05
CA ARG A 8 -5.41 14.35 -8.78
C ARG A 8 -5.32 13.01 -8.06
N SER A 9 -6.43 12.57 -7.47
CA SER A 9 -6.56 11.20 -6.98
C SER A 9 -6.66 10.27 -8.19
N ILE A 10 -5.51 9.84 -8.70
CA ILE A 10 -5.44 8.86 -9.79
C ILE A 10 -5.50 7.49 -9.12
N SER A 11 -6.53 6.70 -9.41
CA SER A 11 -6.53 5.28 -9.04
C SER A 11 -5.41 4.57 -9.81
N LEU A 12 -4.60 3.80 -9.09
CA LEU A 12 -3.41 3.12 -9.62
C LEU A 12 -3.56 1.62 -9.35
N LYS A 13 -2.89 0.81 -10.17
CA LYS A 13 -2.73 -0.62 -9.90
C LYS A 13 -1.35 -0.82 -9.28
N THR A 14 -1.32 -1.26 -8.03
CA THR A 14 -0.10 -1.38 -7.23
C THR A 14 0.15 -2.84 -6.86
N VAL A 15 1.39 -3.30 -7.00
CA VAL A 15 1.83 -4.61 -6.49
C VAL A 15 2.56 -4.39 -5.18
N VAL A 16 2.14 -5.08 -4.13
CA VAL A 16 2.77 -5.00 -2.80
C VAL A 16 3.35 -6.37 -2.48
N THR A 17 4.66 -6.46 -2.34
CA THR A 17 5.35 -7.65 -1.82
C THR A 17 5.40 -7.60 -0.30
N GLY A 18 5.29 -8.76 0.36
CA GLY A 18 5.22 -8.82 1.83
C GLY A 18 3.94 -8.21 2.41
N GLY A 19 2.85 -8.19 1.63
CA GLY A 19 1.62 -7.49 1.97
C GLY A 19 0.77 -8.15 3.06
N ALA A 20 1.10 -9.36 3.51
CA ALA A 20 0.53 -9.99 4.71
C ALA A 20 1.36 -9.71 5.97
N GLY A 21 2.57 -9.15 5.84
CA GLY A 21 3.41 -8.74 6.96
C GLY A 21 2.91 -7.49 7.69
N PHE A 22 3.60 -7.10 8.78
CA PHE A 22 3.22 -5.94 9.61
C PHE A 22 3.10 -4.66 8.79
N ILE A 23 4.17 -4.22 8.11
CA ILE A 23 4.13 -2.98 7.32
C ILE A 23 3.27 -3.14 6.06
N GLY A 24 3.39 -4.29 5.38
CA GLY A 24 2.72 -4.51 4.09
C GLY A 24 1.19 -4.53 4.20
N SER A 25 0.64 -5.10 5.27
CA SER A 25 -0.82 -5.12 5.49
C SER A 25 -1.40 -3.73 5.70
N HIS A 26 -0.75 -2.89 6.51
CA HIS A 26 -1.16 -1.50 6.73
C HIS A 26 -1.03 -0.66 5.46
N LEU A 27 0.02 -0.89 4.66
CA LEU A 27 0.19 -0.23 3.36
C LEU A 27 -0.92 -0.63 2.38
N CYS A 28 -1.26 -1.92 2.30
CA CYS A 28 -2.37 -2.40 1.47
C CYS A 28 -3.69 -1.72 1.87
N THR A 29 -4.03 -1.69 3.16
CA THR A 29 -5.23 -1.00 3.66
C THR A 29 -5.23 0.48 3.26
N ARG A 30 -4.11 1.18 3.50
CA ARG A 30 -4.00 2.61 3.17
C ARG A 30 -4.21 2.89 1.68
N LEU A 31 -3.61 2.07 0.81
CA LEU A 31 -3.74 2.21 -0.65
C LEU A 31 -5.17 1.92 -1.14
N LEU A 32 -5.83 0.92 -0.55
CA LEU A 32 -7.24 0.63 -0.84
C LEU A 32 -8.14 1.80 -0.42
N ASP A 33 -7.88 2.40 0.76
CA ASP A 33 -8.62 3.57 1.25
C ASP A 33 -8.42 4.82 0.36
N GLU A 34 -7.29 4.92 -0.35
CA GLU A 34 -7.03 5.97 -1.36
C GLU A 34 -7.70 5.67 -2.72
N GLY A 35 -8.36 4.52 -2.86
CA GLY A 35 -9.05 4.09 -4.09
C GLY A 35 -8.14 3.41 -5.12
N HIS A 36 -6.96 2.94 -4.70
CA HIS A 36 -6.08 2.16 -5.57
C HIS A 36 -6.50 0.68 -5.61
N SER A 37 -6.17 0.01 -6.69
CA SER A 37 -6.28 -1.45 -6.81
C SER A 37 -4.97 -2.09 -6.39
N VAL A 38 -4.99 -2.99 -5.43
CA VAL A 38 -3.77 -3.61 -4.87
C VAL A 38 -3.71 -5.10 -5.18
N LEU A 39 -2.58 -5.58 -5.68
CA LEU A 39 -2.21 -6.99 -5.77
C LEU A 39 -1.15 -7.30 -4.71
N CYS A 40 -1.54 -8.03 -3.67
CA CYS A 40 -0.63 -8.48 -2.62
C CYS A 40 0.06 -9.78 -3.03
N ILE A 41 1.38 -9.85 -2.87
CA ILE A 41 2.20 -11.05 -3.04
C ILE A 41 2.96 -11.29 -1.73
N ASP A 42 2.77 -12.44 -1.11
CA ASP A 42 3.44 -12.79 0.14
C ASP A 42 3.83 -14.27 0.16
N ASN A 43 4.97 -14.58 0.77
CA ASN A 43 5.45 -15.95 1.00
C ASN A 43 5.18 -16.46 2.42
N LEU A 44 4.51 -15.64 3.24
CA LEU A 44 4.10 -15.90 4.63
C LEU A 44 5.26 -16.21 5.58
N LEU A 45 6.48 -15.78 5.24
CA LEU A 45 7.61 -15.88 6.15
C LEU A 45 7.46 -14.85 7.26
N THR A 46 7.43 -15.33 8.50
CA THR A 46 7.46 -14.48 9.69
C THR A 46 8.90 -14.16 10.08
N GLY A 47 9.14 -12.97 10.64
CA GLY A 47 10.43 -12.65 11.23
C GLY A 47 10.78 -13.65 12.34
N SER A 48 11.99 -14.21 12.29
CA SER A 48 12.54 -15.01 13.39
C SER A 48 13.20 -14.07 14.41
N GLU A 49 12.84 -14.17 15.69
CA GLU A 49 13.65 -13.57 16.75
C GLU A 49 15.07 -14.18 16.69
N ARG A 50 16.08 -13.31 16.78
CA ARG A 50 17.48 -13.68 16.96
C ARG A 50 17.91 -13.32 18.36
#